data_AF-A0A4Y2W2M8-F1
#
_entry.id   AF-A0A4Y2W2M8-F1
#
_cell.length_a   1.000
_cell.length_b   1.000
_cell.length_c   1.000
_cell.angle_alpha   90.00
_cell.angle_beta   90.00
_cell.angle_gamma   90.00
#
_symmetry.space_group_name_H-M   'P 1'
#
loop_
_entity.id
_entity.type
_entity.pdbx_description
1 polymer ?
#
loop_
_entity_poly.entity_id
_entity_poly.type
_entity_poly.pdbx_seq_one_letter_code
_entity_poly.pdbx_strand_id
1 'polypeptide(L)'
;METLQKLHSILTGLGDERVLICADLNAHTRIWGYANEDTRGAQVEDFLLAQQLYLPNEKTPLPNLSTVAEKDGRTCLSSKARTSVTPAY
;
A
#
# COMPACT_ATOMS: atom_id res chain seq x y z
N MET A 1 -13.79 8.71 -1.28
CA MET A 1 -13.39 8.04 -0.02
C MET A 1 -12.88 9.09 0.97
N GLU A 2 -13.47 9.21 2.16
CA GLU A 2 -13.10 10.24 3.16
C GLU A 2 -11.62 10.19 3.56
N THR A 3 -11.04 8.98 3.63
CA THR A 3 -9.61 8.78 3.92
C THR A 3 -8.70 9.49 2.91
N LEU A 4 -9.03 9.46 1.61
CA LEU A 4 -8.23 10.13 0.57
C LEU A 4 -8.31 11.65 0.67
N GLN A 5 -9.48 12.20 1.04
CA GLN A 5 -9.63 13.63 1.29
C GLN A 5 -8.78 14.08 2.48
N LYS A 6 -8.74 13.28 3.56
CA LYS A 6 -7.89 13.57 4.71
C LYS A 6 -6.40 13.49 4.36
N LEU A 7 -6.00 12.50 3.57
CA LEU A 7 -4.62 12.38 3.07
C LEU A 7 -4.25 13.59 2.21
N HIS A 8 -5.13 14.05 1.33
CA HIS A 8 -4.92 15.27 0.55
C HIS A 8 -4.66 16.48 1.46
N SER A 9 -5.48 16.69 2.48
CA SER A 9 -5.28 17.82 3.42
C SER A 9 -3.95 17.74 4.16
N ILE A 10 -3.51 16.53 4.54
CA ILE A 10 -2.20 16.32 5.18
C ILE A 10 -1.08 16.67 4.19
N LEU A 11 -1.16 16.19 2.95
CA LEU A 11 -0.15 16.47 1.91
C LEU A 11 -0.06 17.96 1.59
N THR A 12 -1.19 18.63 1.42
CA THR A 12 -1.23 20.08 1.20
C THR A 12 -0.64 20.86 2.37
N GLY A 13 -0.81 20.37 3.61
CA GLY A 13 -0.23 20.99 4.80
C GLY A 13 1.29 20.81 4.92
N LEU A 14 1.84 19.72 4.37
CA LEU A 14 3.28 19.43 4.35
C LEU A 14 4.01 20.14 3.21
N GLY A 15 3.30 20.55 2.15
CA GLY A 15 3.89 21.24 1.01
C GLY A 15 4.89 20.35 0.25
N ASP A 16 6.12 20.85 0.06
CA ASP A 16 7.16 20.19 -0.75
C ASP A 16 8.05 19.21 0.05
N GLU A 17 7.64 18.83 1.26
CA GLU A 17 8.38 17.86 2.05
C GLU A 17 8.40 16.47 1.41
N ARG A 18 9.48 15.72 1.64
CA ARG A 18 9.59 14.33 1.20
C ARG A 18 8.78 13.44 2.13
N VAL A 19 7.69 12.88 1.61
CA VAL A 19 6.76 12.03 2.35
C VAL A 19 6.82 10.58 1.90
N LEU A 20 6.70 9.65 2.86
CA LEU A 20 6.46 8.23 2.61
C LEU A 20 5.14 7.84 3.27
N ILE A 21 4.21 7.30 2.47
CA ILE A 21 2.90 6.90 2.94
C ILE A 21 2.81 5.38 2.93
N CYS A 22 2.61 4.78 4.10
CA CYS A 22 2.30 3.37 4.24
C CYS A 22 0.87 3.23 4.75
N ALA A 23 -0.04 2.77 3.89
CA ALA A 23 -1.46 2.67 4.21
C ALA A 23 -2.03 1.33 3.75
N ASP A 24 -2.88 0.74 4.58
CA ASP A 24 -3.81 -0.29 4.15
C ASP A 24 -5.09 0.38 3.64
N LEU A 25 -5.19 0.48 2.33
CA LEU A 25 -6.33 1.11 1.66
C LEU A 25 -7.44 0.10 1.35
N ASN A 26 -7.21 -1.20 1.58
CA ASN A 26 -8.11 -2.31 1.21
C ASN A 26 -8.76 -2.08 -0.16
N ALA A 27 -7.91 -1.84 -1.15
CA ALA A 27 -8.27 -1.49 -2.52
C ALA A 27 -7.55 -2.45 -3.47
N HIS A 28 -8.24 -2.89 -4.52
CA HIS A 28 -7.70 -3.86 -5.45
C HIS A 28 -7.38 -3.19 -6.79
N THR A 29 -6.11 -3.24 -7.16
CA THR A 29 -5.65 -2.74 -8.46
C THR A 29 -4.48 -3.56 -9.00
N ARG A 30 -4.40 -3.61 -10.33
CA ARG A 30 -3.28 -4.18 -11.08
C ARG A 30 -1.96 -3.42 -10.88
N ILE A 31 -1.99 -2.12 -10.51
CA ILE A 31 -0.75 -1.35 -10.38
C ILE A 31 0.15 -1.88 -9.25
N TRP A 32 -0.43 -2.45 -8.19
CA TRP A 32 0.29 -3.13 -7.09
C TRP A 32 0.02 -4.64 -6.99
N GLY A 33 -0.47 -5.27 -8.07
CA GLY A 33 -0.40 -6.73 -8.23
C GLY A 33 -1.68 -7.54 -7.99
N TYR A 34 -2.85 -6.93 -7.83
CA TYR A 34 -4.12 -7.68 -7.85
C TYR A 34 -4.53 -8.05 -9.27
N ALA A 35 -5.18 -9.21 -9.42
CA ALA A 35 -5.68 -9.66 -10.72
C ALA A 35 -6.92 -8.87 -11.19
N ASN A 36 -7.74 -8.44 -10.24
CA ASN A 36 -8.95 -7.67 -10.44
C ASN A 36 -8.81 -6.24 -9.93
N GLU A 37 -9.61 -5.35 -10.51
CA GLU A 37 -9.74 -3.96 -10.12
C GLU A 37 -11.11 -3.75 -9.49
N ASP A 38 -11.16 -2.96 -8.43
CA ASP A 38 -12.42 -2.50 -7.83
C ASP A 38 -12.55 -0.98 -7.89
N THR A 39 -13.75 -0.47 -7.62
CA THR A 39 -14.02 0.98 -7.63
C THR A 39 -13.13 1.74 -6.63
N ARG A 40 -12.72 1.07 -5.54
CA ARG A 40 -11.80 1.65 -4.55
C ARG A 40 -10.38 1.78 -5.12
N GLY A 41 -9.89 0.76 -5.81
CA GLY A 41 -8.63 0.74 -6.53
C GLY A 41 -8.54 1.89 -7.52
N ALA A 42 -9.54 2.03 -8.38
CA ALA A 42 -9.62 3.14 -9.34
C ALA A 42 -9.54 4.51 -8.65
N GLN A 43 -10.26 4.71 -7.54
CA GLN A 43 -10.21 5.96 -6.78
C GLN A 43 -8.82 6.24 -6.18
N VAL A 44 -8.09 5.20 -5.75
CA VAL A 44 -6.73 5.37 -5.24
C VAL A 44 -5.76 5.66 -6.39
N GLU A 45 -5.92 5.01 -7.53
CA GLU A 45 -5.10 5.28 -8.72
C GLU A 45 -5.24 6.73 -9.18
N ASP A 46 -6.47 7.21 -9.33
CA ASP A 46 -6.75 8.61 -9.68
C ASP A 46 -6.12 9.58 -8.68
N PHE A 47 -6.16 9.23 -7.39
CA PHE A 47 -5.54 10.02 -6.33
C PHE A 47 -4.01 10.04 -6.44
N LEU A 48 -3.37 8.89 -6.66
CA LEU A 48 -1.91 8.81 -6.84
C LEU A 48 -1.46 9.67 -8.03
N LEU A 49 -2.19 9.63 -9.15
CA LEU A 49 -1.92 10.45 -10.33
C LEU A 49 -2.11 11.95 -10.05
N ALA A 50 -3.22 12.32 -9.41
CA ALA A 50 -3.52 13.73 -9.10
C ALA A 50 -2.50 14.35 -8.14
N GLN A 51 -1.98 13.56 -7.20
CA GLN A 51 -0.97 14.01 -6.23
C GLN A 51 0.48 13.77 -6.70
N GLN A 52 0.67 13.24 -7.91
CA GLN A 52 1.98 12.91 -8.49
C GLN A 52 2.84 12.01 -7.57
N LEU A 53 2.18 11.10 -6.86
CA LEU A 53 2.83 10.18 -5.92
C LEU A 53 3.42 8.98 -6.67
N TYR A 54 4.61 8.55 -6.26
CA TYR A 54 5.25 7.36 -6.80
C TYR A 54 4.89 6.12 -5.97
N LEU A 55 4.60 5.01 -6.65
CA LEU A 55 4.30 3.72 -6.03
C LEU A 55 5.55 2.82 -6.08
N PRO A 56 6.25 2.58 -4.94
CA PRO A 56 7.44 1.74 -4.90
C PRO A 56 7.14 0.23 -4.79
N ASN A 57 5.87 -0.17 -4.72
CA ASN A 57 5.50 -1.58 -4.56
C ASN A 57 5.95 -2.40 -5.78
N GLU A 58 6.81 -3.39 -5.54
CA GLU A 58 7.08 -4.43 -6.52
C GLU A 58 5.81 -5.26 -6.76
N LYS A 59 5.51 -5.54 -8.03
CA LYS A 59 4.43 -6.45 -8.45
C LYS A 59 4.84 -7.90 -8.16
N THR A 60 5.03 -8.23 -6.89
CA THR A 60 5.29 -9.61 -6.51
C THR A 60 3.97 -10.36 -6.39
N PRO A 61 3.88 -11.62 -6.84
CA PRO A 61 2.67 -12.44 -6.72
C PRO A 61 2.41 -12.89 -5.28
N LEU A 62 3.22 -12.46 -4.31
CA LEU A 62 3.00 -12.75 -2.90
C LEU A 62 1.90 -11.84 -2.38
N PRO A 63 0.85 -12.38 -1.75
CA PRO A 63 -0.22 -11.56 -1.20
C PRO A 63 0.34 -10.70 -0.06
N ASN A 64 0.10 -9.39 -0.14
CA ASN A 64 0.35 -8.43 0.94
C ASN A 64 -0.44 -8.76 2.22
N LEU A 65 -1.60 -9.40 2.06
CA LEU A 65 -2.46 -9.89 3.14
C LEU A 65 -2.78 -11.37 2.90
N SER A 66 -2.40 -12.23 3.83
CA SER A 66 -2.82 -13.64 3.84
C SER A 66 -3.75 -13.87 5.02
N THR A 67 -4.99 -14.27 4.73
CA THR A 67 -5.92 -14.74 5.77
C THR A 67 -5.74 -16.24 5.92
N VAL A 68 -4.64 -16.68 6.54
CA VAL A 68 -4.66 -17.99 7.18
C VAL A 68 -5.42 -17.81 8.49
N ALA A 69 -6.69 -18.20 8.51
CA ALA A 69 -7.40 -18.44 9.76
C ALA A 69 -6.70 -19.63 10.44
N GLU A 70 -5.73 -19.35 11.32
CA GLU A 70 -5.13 -20.36 12.19
C GLU A 70 -6.25 -20.95 13.07
N LYS A 71 -6.61 -22.20 12.78
CA LYS A 71 -7.18 -23.07 13.79
C LYS A 71 -6.10 -23.20 14.86
N ASP A 72 -6.36 -22.58 16.02
CA ASP A 72 -5.51 -22.48 17.20
C ASP A 72 -4.66 -21.19 17.34
N GLY A 73 -5.38 -20.08 17.51
CA GLY A 73 -5.19 -19.21 18.68
C GLY A 73 -3.79 -18.62 18.92
N ARG A 74 -3.58 -17.44 18.32
CA ARG A 74 -2.64 -16.33 18.65
C ARG A 74 -1.65 -16.06 17.53
N THR A 75 -2.01 -15.15 16.63
CA THR A 75 -1.01 -14.42 15.85
C THR A 75 -1.43 -12.97 15.67
N CYS A 76 -0.62 -12.07 16.23
CA CYS A 76 -0.58 -10.68 15.85
C CYS A 76 -0.13 -10.59 14.38
N LEU A 77 -0.80 -9.76 13.58
CA LEU A 77 -0.48 -9.52 12.18
C LEU A 77 0.94 -8.95 12.06
N SER A 78 1.95 -9.79 11.78
CA SER A 78 3.30 -9.30 11.50
C SER A 78 3.45 -9.05 10.00
N SER A 79 3.64 -7.80 9.60
CA SER A 79 4.16 -7.45 8.28
C SER A 79 5.58 -8.02 8.16
N LYS A 80 5.82 -8.94 7.22
CA LYS A 80 7.19 -9.42 6.96
C LYS A 80 7.99 -8.33 6.25
N ALA A 81 8.76 -7.55 7.00
CA ALA A 81 9.84 -6.75 6.45
C ALA A 81 10.94 -7.68 5.93
N ARG A 82 11.25 -7.63 4.63
CA ARG A 82 12.41 -8.33 4.07
C ARG A 82 13.66 -7.57 4.49
N THR A 83 14.49 -8.15 5.34
CA THR A 83 15.87 -7.71 5.52
C THR A 83 16.62 -8.01 4.23
N SER A 84 17.11 -6.97 3.54
CA SER A 84 18.06 -7.12 2.45
C SER A 84 19.34 -7.72 3.02
N VAL A 85 19.70 -8.91 2.55
CA VAL A 85 21.03 -9.46 2.80
C VAL A 85 21.96 -8.82 1.78
N THR A 86 22.87 -7.97 2.25
CA THR A 86 23.95 -7.41 1.43
C THR A 86 24.82 -8.57 0.91
N PRO A 87 25.09 -8.69 -0.39
CA PRO A 87 26.22 -9.50 -0.82
C PRO A 87 27.48 -8.69 -0.56
N ALA A 88 28.32 -9.17 0.36
CA ALA A 88 29.73 -8.83 0.32
C ALA A 88 30.32 -9.51 -0.90
N TYR A 89 30.83 -8.73 -1.86
CA TYR A 89 32.15 -8.88 -2.51
C TYR A 89 32.35 -7.70 -3.47
#